data_AF-A0A3M1GPG9-F1
#
_entry.id   AF-A0A3M1GPG9-F1
#
_cell.length_a   1.000
_cell.length_b   1.000
_cell.length_c   1.000
_cell.angle_alpha   90.00
_cell.angle_beta   90.00
_cell.angle_gamma   90.00
#
_symmetry.space_group_name_H-M   'P 1'
#
loop_
_entity.id
_entity.type
_entity.pdbx_description
1 polymer ?
#
loop_
_entity_poly.entity_id
_entity_poly.type
_entity_poly.pdbx_seq_one_letter_code
_entity_poly.pdbx_strand_id
1 'polypeptide(L)'
;MRTPGRIFVLLSAYEDLTDRETSALRRGDIQFAIALETRKLRLAEHLGNARRQANLSRAEIAAFEARIERLQEREKANLAFLRGEMDRVGAELSELNRATRRSRQVRRGYGTQQGLAGLREGLLGRA
;
A
#
# COMPACT_ATOMS: atom_id res chain seq x y z
N MET A 1 34.98 -14.77 -18.53
CA MET A 1 33.62 -14.50 -18.01
C MET A 1 32.89 -13.64 -19.04
N ARG A 2 31.76 -14.11 -19.61
CA ARG A 2 30.92 -13.25 -20.45
C ARG A 2 30.18 -12.27 -19.55
N THR A 3 30.30 -10.98 -19.82
CA THR A 3 29.53 -9.93 -19.15
C THR A 3 28.04 -10.22 -19.36
N PRO A 4 27.19 -10.22 -18.31
CA PRO A 4 25.76 -10.43 -18.49
C PRO A 4 25.22 -9.39 -19.48
N GLY A 5 24.44 -9.86 -20.47
CA GLY A 5 23.83 -8.97 -21.45
C GLY A 5 23.05 -7.86 -20.75
N ARG A 6 23.09 -6.64 -21.29
CA ARG A 6 22.46 -5.43 -20.71
C ARG A 6 21.03 -5.67 -20.20
N ILE A 7 20.25 -6.49 -20.91
CA ILE A 7 18.89 -6.87 -20.53
C ILE A 7 18.83 -7.61 -19.18
N PHE A 8 19.77 -8.50 -18.88
CA PHE A 8 19.83 -9.24 -17.63
C PHE A 8 20.29 -8.36 -16.46
N VAL A 9 21.14 -7.36 -16.72
CA VAL A 9 21.52 -6.37 -15.71
C VAL A 9 20.31 -5.53 -15.32
N LEU A 10 19.56 -5.04 -16.31
CA LEU A 10 18.33 -4.28 -16.08
C LEU A 10 17.26 -5.12 -15.37
N LEU A 11 17.11 -6.40 -15.75
CA LEU A 11 16.19 -7.31 -15.08
C LEU A 11 16.58 -7.52 -13.62
N SER A 12 17.87 -7.75 -13.34
CA SER A 12 18.34 -7.93 -11.95
C SER A 12 18.10 -6.69 -11.12
N ALA A 13 18.37 -5.50 -11.68
CA ALA A 13 18.09 -4.25 -10.99
C ALA A 13 16.60 -4.06 -10.70
N TYR A 14 15.71 -4.45 -11.62
CA TYR A 14 14.28 -4.39 -11.40
C TYR A 14 13.86 -5.37 -10.28
N GLU A 15 14.33 -6.62 -10.32
CA GLU A 15 14.06 -7.62 -9.28
C GLU A 15 14.52 -7.13 -7.90
N ASP A 16 15.69 -6.52 -7.79
CA ASP A 16 16.20 -5.94 -6.54
C ASP A 16 15.29 -4.82 -6.02
N LEU A 17 14.74 -4.00 -6.92
CA LEU A 17 13.77 -2.96 -6.53
C LEU A 17 12.46 -3.58 -6.03
N THR A 18 11.96 -4.63 -6.67
CA THR A 18 10.76 -5.35 -6.22
C THR A 18 10.99 -5.97 -4.85
N ASP A 19 12.16 -6.55 -4.57
CA ASP A 19 12.45 -7.13 -3.24
C ASP A 19 12.55 -6.05 -2.14
N ARG A 20 13.12 -4.88 -2.47
CA ARG A 20 13.14 -3.71 -1.58
C ARG A 20 11.73 -3.16 -1.35
N GLU A 21 10.90 -3.13 -2.38
CA GLU A 21 9.51 -2.70 -2.30
C GLU A 21 8.73 -3.66 -1.40
N THR A 22 8.82 -4.97 -1.61
CA THR A 22 8.21 -5.97 -0.74
C THR A 22 8.61 -5.71 0.71
N SER A 23 9.90 -5.51 0.96
CA SER A 23 10.40 -5.23 2.31
C SER A 23 9.87 -3.92 2.90
N ALA A 24 9.74 -2.87 2.09
CA ALA A 24 9.18 -1.58 2.49
C ALA A 24 7.69 -1.71 2.87
N LEU A 25 6.92 -2.37 2.02
CA LEU A 25 5.50 -2.66 2.22
C LEU A 25 5.28 -3.41 3.53
N ARG A 26 6.04 -4.48 3.79
CA ARG A 26 5.91 -5.26 5.04
C ARG A 26 6.24 -4.47 6.30
N ARG A 27 7.10 -3.44 6.20
CA ARG A 27 7.42 -2.53 7.31
C ARG A 27 6.45 -1.36 7.45
N GLY A 28 5.48 -1.21 6.54
CA GLY A 28 4.59 -0.05 6.49
C GLY A 28 5.24 1.23 5.98
N ASP A 29 6.42 1.16 5.36
CA ASP A 29 7.12 2.31 4.80
C ASP A 29 6.58 2.63 3.39
N ILE A 30 5.37 3.18 3.37
CA ILE A 30 4.62 3.44 2.13
C ILE A 30 5.31 4.51 1.28
N GLN A 31 5.92 5.52 1.90
CA GLN A 31 6.61 6.59 1.18
C GLN A 31 7.82 6.05 0.42
N PHE A 32 8.60 5.18 1.06
CA PHE A 32 9.71 4.53 0.37
C PHE A 32 9.24 3.58 -0.73
N ALA A 33 8.16 2.82 -0.51
CA ALA A 33 7.56 1.96 -1.55
C ALA A 33 7.14 2.77 -2.80
N ILE A 34 6.46 3.91 -2.62
CA ILE A 34 6.09 4.82 -3.72
C ILE A 34 7.32 5.36 -4.46
N ALA A 35 8.38 5.70 -3.73
CA ALA A 35 9.62 6.18 -4.35
C ALA A 35 10.30 5.08 -5.21
N LEU A 36 10.17 3.81 -4.82
CA LEU A 36 10.68 2.67 -5.58
C LEU A 36 9.86 2.43 -6.85
N GLU A 37 8.54 2.62 -6.83
CA GLU A 37 7.68 2.49 -8.01
C GLU A 37 8.11 3.41 -9.17
N THR A 38 8.44 4.67 -8.86
CA THR A 38 8.95 5.60 -9.88
C THR A 38 10.24 5.09 -10.54
N ARG A 39 11.10 4.41 -9.77
CA ARG A 39 12.36 3.83 -10.29
C ARG A 39 12.10 2.55 -11.09
N LYS A 40 11.17 1.71 -10.64
CA LYS A 40 10.74 0.49 -11.35
C LYS A 40 10.15 0.83 -12.72
N LEU A 41 9.31 1.87 -12.83
CA LEU A 41 8.77 2.33 -14.10
C LEU A 41 9.86 2.70 -15.12
N ARG A 42 10.87 3.48 -14.70
CA ARG A 42 12.01 3.82 -15.58
C ARG A 42 12.80 2.59 -15.99
N LEU A 43 13.04 1.66 -15.07
CA LEU A 43 13.71 0.39 -15.41
C LEU A 43 12.88 -0.45 -16.37
N ALA A 44 11.56 -0.49 -16.24
CA ALA A 44 10.67 -1.20 -17.16
C ALA A 44 10.76 -0.64 -18.59
N GLU A 45 10.79 0.67 -18.74
CA GLU A 45 11.02 1.31 -20.05
C GLU A 45 12.37 0.92 -20.65
N HIS A 46 13.44 0.99 -19.86
CA HIS A 46 14.78 0.59 -20.29
C HIS A 46 14.85 -0.91 -20.63
N LEU A 47 14.16 -1.76 -19.86
CA LEU A 47 14.07 -3.19 -20.10
C LEU A 47 13.34 -3.50 -21.42
N GLY A 48 12.23 -2.81 -21.69
CA GLY A 48 11.49 -2.92 -22.95
C GLY A 48 12.33 -2.50 -24.16
N ASN A 49 13.11 -1.43 -24.03
CA ASN A 49 14.05 -0.99 -25.07
C ASN A 49 15.19 -1.99 -25.27
N ALA A 50 15.83 -2.46 -24.18
CA ALA A 50 16.91 -3.42 -24.25
C ALA A 50 16.45 -4.76 -24.84
N ARG A 51 15.22 -5.21 -24.52
CA ARG A 51 14.63 -6.43 -25.08
C ARG A 51 14.48 -6.36 -26.60
N ARG A 52 14.02 -5.22 -27.13
CA ARG A 52 13.88 -5.02 -28.59
C ARG A 52 15.21 -5.07 -29.34
N GLN A 53 16.31 -4.77 -28.66
CA GLN A 53 17.66 -4.72 -29.23
C GLN A 53 18.49 -5.98 -28.92
N ALA A 54 17.98 -6.89 -28.09
CA ALA A 54 18.74 -8.03 -27.61
C ALA A 54 18.64 -9.21 -28.58
N ASN A 55 19.79 -9.64 -29.12
CA ASN A 55 19.92 -10.94 -29.76
C ASN A 55 20.26 -12.00 -28.71
N LEU A 56 19.22 -12.61 -28.16
CA LEU A 56 19.33 -13.64 -27.14
C LEU A 56 19.33 -15.03 -27.78
N SER A 57 20.17 -15.92 -27.26
CA SER A 57 20.07 -17.34 -27.55
C SER A 57 18.80 -17.94 -26.96
N ARG A 58 18.38 -19.12 -27.45
CA ARG A 58 17.20 -19.83 -26.93
C ARG A 58 17.29 -20.12 -25.42
N ALA A 59 18.49 -20.43 -24.93
CA ALA A 59 18.73 -20.67 -23.50
C ALA A 59 18.57 -19.37 -22.67
N GLU A 60 19.05 -18.24 -23.20
CA GLU A 60 18.89 -16.93 -22.55
C GLU A 60 17.43 -16.47 -22.56
N ILE A 61 16.68 -16.73 -23.64
CA ILE A 61 15.25 -16.44 -23.69
C ILE A 61 14.51 -17.23 -22.60
N ALA A 62 14.73 -18.54 -22.51
CA ALA A 62 14.10 -19.37 -21.48
C ALA A 62 14.46 -18.90 -20.06
N ALA A 63 15.73 -18.55 -19.82
CA ALA A 63 16.16 -18.01 -18.53
C ALA A 63 15.53 -16.66 -18.20
N PHE A 64 15.36 -15.79 -19.20
CA PHE A 64 14.71 -14.49 -19.07
C PHE A 64 13.22 -14.66 -18.76
N GLU A 65 12.51 -15.52 -19.49
CA GLU A 65 11.07 -15.79 -19.30
C GLU A 65 10.80 -16.35 -17.89
N ALA A 66 11.57 -17.34 -17.45
CA ALA A 66 11.44 -17.90 -16.11
C ALA A 66 11.65 -16.85 -14.99
N ARG A 67 12.52 -15.86 -15.23
CA ARG A 67 12.72 -14.74 -14.30
C ARG A 67 11.55 -13.75 -14.32
N ILE A 68 11.02 -13.45 -15.51
CA ILE A 68 9.82 -12.61 -15.66
C ILE A 68 8.62 -13.23 -14.94
N GLU A 69 8.40 -14.55 -15.06
CA GLU A 69 7.30 -15.24 -14.37
C GLU A 69 7.40 -15.07 -12.85
N ARG A 70 8.57 -15.37 -12.26
CA ARG A 70 8.81 -15.18 -10.81
C ARG A 70 8.67 -13.73 -10.37
N LEU A 71 9.07 -12.78 -11.23
CA LEU A 71 8.91 -11.37 -10.96
C LEU A 71 7.43 -10.96 -10.95
N GLN A 72 6.64 -11.43 -11.92
CA GLN A 72 5.20 -11.19 -11.98
C GLN A 72 4.47 -11.76 -10.77
N GLU A 73 4.86 -12.94 -10.28
CA GLU A 73 4.32 -13.52 -9.06
C GLU A 73 4.59 -12.64 -7.83
N ARG A 74 5.82 -12.11 -7.70
CA ARG A 74 6.17 -11.17 -6.62
C ARG A 74 5.38 -9.88 -6.68
N GLU A 75 5.23 -9.28 -7.86
CA GLU A 75 4.41 -8.08 -8.06
C GLU A 75 2.94 -8.33 -7.67
N LYS A 76 2.37 -9.47 -8.08
CA LYS A 76 1.01 -9.88 -7.68
C LYS A 76 0.89 -10.04 -6.17
N ALA A 77 1.89 -10.61 -5.52
CA ALA A 77 1.91 -10.76 -4.06
C ALA A 77 1.98 -9.40 -3.33
N ASN A 78 2.77 -8.46 -3.84
CA ASN A 78 2.83 -7.09 -3.31
C ASN A 78 1.48 -6.37 -3.44
N LEU A 79 0.85 -6.48 -4.61
CA LEU A 79 -0.49 -5.91 -4.85
C LEU A 79 -1.56 -6.53 -3.94
N ALA A 80 -1.54 -7.85 -3.77
CA ALA A 80 -2.47 -8.54 -2.88
C ALA A 80 -2.29 -8.10 -1.42
N PHE A 81 -1.04 -7.92 -0.98
CA PHE A 81 -0.75 -7.38 0.35
C PHE A 81 -1.30 -5.97 0.53
N LEU A 82 -1.02 -5.05 -0.41
CA LEU A 82 -1.52 -3.68 -0.37
C LEU A 82 -3.05 -3.62 -0.29
N ARG A 83 -3.76 -4.46 -1.06
CA ARG A 83 -5.23 -4.56 -0.99
C ARG A 83 -5.68 -4.96 0.42
N GLY A 84 -5.05 -5.97 1.01
CA GLY A 84 -5.35 -6.39 2.38
C GLY A 84 -5.11 -5.29 3.42
N GLU A 85 -4.04 -4.51 3.28
CA GLU A 85 -3.79 -3.36 4.17
C GLU A 85 -4.84 -2.26 3.98
N MET A 86 -5.24 -1.95 2.74
CA MET A 86 -6.31 -0.98 2.47
C MET A 86 -7.65 -1.39 3.06
N ASP A 87 -7.99 -2.67 2.99
CA ASP A 87 -9.22 -3.21 3.60
C ASP A 87 -9.21 -3.06 5.13
N ARG A 88 -8.06 -3.32 5.77
CA ARG A 88 -7.89 -3.10 7.22
C ARG A 88 -8.05 -1.64 7.61
N VAL A 89 -7.38 -0.72 6.88
CA VAL A 89 -7.53 0.72 7.10
C VAL A 89 -8.99 1.14 6.94
N GLY A 90 -9.70 0.62 5.94
CA GLY A 90 -11.13 0.87 5.75
C GLY A 90 -12.00 0.41 6.93
N ALA A 91 -11.70 -0.76 7.49
CA ALA A 91 -12.37 -1.28 8.68
C ALA A 91 -12.09 -0.42 9.93
N GLU A 92 -10.84 -0.03 10.14
CA GLU A 92 -10.43 0.83 11.27
C GLU A 92 -11.08 2.21 11.19
N LEU A 93 -11.12 2.82 10.01
CA LEU A 93 -11.81 4.09 9.78
C LEU A 93 -13.31 3.97 10.08
N SER A 94 -13.93 2.85 9.74
CA SER A 94 -15.34 2.59 10.04
C SER A 94 -15.60 2.51 11.54
N GLU A 95 -14.73 1.83 12.30
CA GLU A 95 -14.79 1.78 13.76
C GLU A 95 -14.55 3.14 14.41
N LEU A 96 -13.57 3.91 13.92
CA LEU A 96 -13.31 5.27 14.40
C LEU A 96 -14.53 6.18 14.19
N ASN A 97 -15.20 6.06 13.04
CA ASN A 97 -16.44 6.78 12.75
C ASN A 97 -17.57 6.38 13.72
N ARG A 98 -17.72 5.09 14.03
CA ARG A 98 -18.69 4.61 15.03
C ARG A 98 -18.38 5.17 16.41
N ALA A 99 -17.12 5.15 16.84
CA ALA A 99 -16.67 5.72 18.12
C ALA A 99 -16.96 7.22 18.19
N THR A 100 -16.70 7.97 17.12
CA THR A 100 -16.99 9.40 17.02
C THR A 100 -18.49 9.67 17.15
N ARG A 101 -19.35 8.88 16.50
CA ARG A 101 -20.81 8.98 16.65
C ARG A 101 -21.26 8.71 18.07
N ARG A 102 -20.75 7.64 18.71
CA ARG A 102 -21.05 7.32 20.11
C ARG A 102 -20.65 8.46 21.06
N SER A 103 -19.45 9.00 20.89
CA SER A 103 -18.96 10.15 21.68
C SER A 103 -19.87 11.38 21.54
N ARG A 104 -20.31 11.69 20.31
CA ARG A 104 -21.28 12.77 20.07
C ARG A 104 -22.64 12.50 20.72
N GLN A 105 -23.12 11.26 20.70
CA GLN A 105 -24.37 10.86 21.32
C GLN A 105 -24.31 10.99 22.85
N VAL A 106 -23.21 10.53 23.47
CA VAL A 106 -22.96 10.71 24.92
C VAL A 106 -22.96 12.20 25.27
N ARG A 107 -22.19 13.02 24.54
CA ARG A 107 -22.17 14.48 24.77
C ARG A 107 -23.56 15.10 24.68
N ARG A 108 -24.38 14.70 23.70
CA ARG A 108 -25.76 15.20 23.58
C ARG A 108 -26.63 14.75 24.73
N GLY A 109 -26.65 13.45 25.05
CA GLY A 109 -27.51 12.89 26.11
C GLY A 109 -27.18 13.43 27.50
N TYR A 110 -25.90 13.50 27.86
CA TYR A 110 -25.48 14.01 29.18
C TYR A 110 -25.48 15.54 29.25
N GLY A 111 -25.18 16.23 28.14
CA GLY A 111 -25.30 17.69 28.07
C GLY A 111 -26.74 18.20 28.13
N THR A 112 -27.71 17.45 27.58
CA THR A 112 -29.14 17.76 27.77
C THR A 112 -29.65 17.35 29.14
N GLN A 113 -29.14 16.30 29.79
CA GLN A 113 -29.51 15.97 31.18
C GLN A 113 -29.05 17.04 32.18
N GLN A 114 -27.87 17.64 32.02
CA GLN A 114 -27.46 18.80 32.84
C GLN A 114 -28.32 20.05 32.55
N GLY A 115 -28.70 20.29 31.29
CA GLY A 115 -29.62 21.38 30.94
C GLY A 115 -31.05 21.18 31.47
N LEU A 116 -31.54 19.93 31.50
CA LEU A 116 -32.85 19.58 32.05
C LEU A 116 -32.88 19.58 33.58
N ALA A 117 -31.78 19.21 34.24
CA ALA A 117 -31.65 19.34 35.69
C ALA A 117 -31.71 20.81 36.13
N GLY A 118 -31.00 21.71 35.43
CA GLY A 118 -31.06 23.15 35.70
C GLY A 118 -32.42 23.79 35.38
N LEU A 119 -33.14 23.30 34.36
CA LEU A 119 -34.52 23.75 34.07
C LEU A 119 -35.53 23.28 35.13
N ARG A 120 -35.34 22.08 35.70
CA ARG A 120 -36.23 21.54 36.73
C ARG A 120 -36.05 22.25 38.08
N GLU A 121 -34.83 22.63 38.45
CA GLU A 121 -34.58 23.48 39.63
C GLU A 121 -35.11 24.91 39.45
N GLY A 122 -34.97 25.50 38.26
CA GLY A 122 -35.50 26.84 37.97
C GLY A 122 -37.03 26.94 37.97
N LEU A 123 -37.74 25.83 37.69
CA LEU A 123 -39.20 25.76 37.74
C LEU A 123 -39.76 25.45 39.14
N LEU A 124 -39.01 24.73 39.98
CA LEU A 124 -39.43 24.41 41.37
C LEU A 124 -39.05 25.49 42.39
N GLY A 125 -38.11 26.39 42.07
CA GLY A 125 -37.79 27.57 42.88
C GLY A 125 -38.67 28.81 42.64
N ARG A 126 -39.72 28.69 41.81
CA ARG A 126 -40.65 29.78 41.44
C ARG A 126 -42.13 29.50 41.75
N ALA A 127 -42.42 28.47 42.54
CA ALA A 127 -43.74 28.21 43.11
C ALA A 127 -43.73 28.52 44.60
#